data_AF-A0A1Q3B9K4-F1
#
_entry.id   AF-A0A1Q3B9K4-F1
#
_cell.length_a   1.000
_cell.length_b   1.000
_cell.length_c   1.000
_cell.angle_alpha   90.00
_cell.angle_beta   90.00
_cell.angle_gamma   90.00
#
_symmetry.space_group_name_H-M   'P 1'
#
loop_
_entity.id
_entity.type
_entity.pdbx_description
1 polymer ?
#
loop_
_entity_poly.entity_id
_entity_poly.type
_entity_poly.pdbx_seq_one_letter_code
_entity_poly.pdbx_strand_id
1 'polypeptide(L)'
;MTDESPNSHCFGAEAMIPVEIRVQSPRVVHFSEENNEDGLRNLLDLMEELREKAAIKVAAYQQRVSRYYNKMVNPRPLKEGGLVLRNTTIVDPTGTRGKLSPNWE
;
A
#
# COMPACT_ATOMS: atom_id res chain seq x y z
N MET A 1 -5.00 19.29 53.96
CA MET A 1 -4.29 18.72 52.80
C MET A 1 -3.85 17.32 53.19
N THR A 2 -4.75 16.37 53.02
CA THR A 2 -4.43 14.94 53.09
C THR A 2 -3.90 14.58 51.71
N ASP A 3 -2.64 14.17 51.64
CA ASP A 3 -2.01 13.66 50.42
C ASP A 3 -2.51 12.24 50.16
N GLU A 4 -3.79 12.12 49.83
CA GLU A 4 -4.39 10.87 49.40
C GLU A 4 -4.13 10.69 47.91
N SER A 5 -3.35 9.66 47.58
CA SER A 5 -3.17 9.18 46.21
C SER A 5 -4.55 8.97 45.56
N PRO A 6 -4.85 9.59 44.40
CA PRO A 6 -6.20 9.66 43.83
C PRO A 6 -6.86 8.32 43.46
N ASN A 7 -6.17 7.20 43.63
CA ASN A 7 -6.57 5.90 43.10
C ASN A 7 -7.03 4.89 44.18
N SER A 8 -6.98 5.22 45.47
CA SER A 8 -7.31 4.25 46.53
C SER A 8 -8.81 4.05 46.78
N HIS A 9 -9.68 4.89 46.22
CA HIS A 9 -11.13 4.86 46.47
C HIS A 9 -11.96 4.11 45.41
N CYS A 10 -11.36 3.62 44.32
CA CYS A 10 -12.10 2.89 43.27
C CYS A 10 -12.11 1.37 43.44
N PHE A 11 -11.38 0.83 44.42
CA PHE A 11 -11.35 -0.60 44.67
C PHE A 11 -11.76 -0.85 46.12
N GLY A 12 -13.07 -0.85 46.34
CA GLY A 12 -13.67 -1.46 47.52
C GLY A 12 -13.10 -2.86 47.74
N ALA A 13 -13.04 -3.28 48.99
CA ALA A 13 -12.41 -4.51 49.47
C ALA A 13 -13.13 -5.80 49.03
N GLU A 14 -13.38 -5.94 47.74
CA GLU A 14 -13.58 -7.20 47.02
C GLU A 14 -12.65 -7.15 45.80
N ALA A 15 -11.38 -7.51 46.02
CA ALA A 15 -10.52 -7.91 44.91
C ALA A 15 -11.08 -9.22 44.33
N MET A 16 -12.05 -9.10 43.42
CA MET A 16 -12.54 -10.20 42.63
C MET A 16 -11.36 -10.68 41.79
N ILE A 17 -10.69 -11.75 42.23
CA ILE A 17 -9.71 -12.46 41.40
C ILE A 17 -10.48 -12.81 40.11
N PRO A 18 -10.08 -12.30 38.94
CA PRO A 18 -10.77 -12.62 37.70
C PRO A 18 -10.83 -14.13 37.58
N VAL A 19 -12.02 -14.69 37.46
CA VAL A 19 -12.19 -16.14 37.36
C VAL A 19 -11.38 -16.71 36.19
N GLU A 20 -11.06 -15.87 35.20
CA GLU A 20 -10.17 -16.10 34.07
C GLU A 20 -8.74 -16.51 34.46
N ILE A 21 -8.25 -16.10 35.64
CA ILE A 21 -6.94 -16.56 36.17
C ILE A 21 -7.07 -17.96 36.78
N ARG A 22 -8.24 -18.31 37.33
CA ARG A 22 -8.49 -19.63 37.95
C ARG A 22 -8.95 -20.68 36.95
N VAL A 23 -9.67 -20.30 35.91
CA VAL A 23 -10.12 -21.12 34.79
C VAL A 23 -9.36 -20.66 33.56
N GLN A 24 -8.36 -21.41 33.15
CA GLN A 24 -7.62 -21.09 31.93
C GLN A 24 -8.61 -21.00 30.76
N SER A 25 -8.63 -19.84 30.08
CA SER A 25 -9.49 -19.68 28.91
C SER A 25 -9.14 -20.72 27.84
N PRO A 26 -10.10 -21.17 27.01
CA PRO A 26 -9.80 -22.11 25.93
C PRO A 26 -8.67 -21.64 25.00
N ARG A 27 -8.49 -20.32 24.85
CA ARG A 27 -7.38 -19.73 24.09
C ARG A 27 -6.01 -20.02 24.70
N VAL A 28 -5.93 -20.04 26.04
CA VAL A 28 -4.70 -20.36 26.78
C VAL A 28 -4.47 -21.87 26.80
N VAL A 29 -5.53 -22.65 27.02
CA VAL A 29 -5.45 -24.12 27.07
C VAL A 29 -5.04 -24.73 25.73
N HIS A 30 -5.51 -24.15 24.62
CA HIS A 30 -5.22 -24.61 23.27
C HIS A 30 -4.14 -23.79 22.56
N PHE A 31 -3.41 -22.93 23.28
CA PHE A 31 -2.28 -22.20 22.72
C PHE A 31 -1.17 -23.19 22.35
N SER A 32 -0.84 -23.25 21.06
CA SER A 32 0.34 -23.93 20.56
C SER A 32 1.14 -22.91 19.76
N GLU A 33 2.38 -22.67 20.20
CA GLU A 33 3.31 -21.76 19.56
C GLU A 33 3.63 -22.22 18.14
N GLU A 34 3.89 -23.52 17.95
CA GLU A 34 4.13 -24.17 16.65
C GLU A 34 2.96 -23.93 15.68
N ASN A 35 1.71 -24.18 16.11
CA ASN A 35 0.54 -23.95 15.26
C ASN A 35 0.35 -22.47 14.87
N ASN A 36 0.73 -21.55 15.76
CA ASN A 36 0.65 -20.13 15.50
C ASN A 36 1.76 -19.65 14.54
N GLU A 37 2.98 -20.16 14.70
CA GLU A 37 4.09 -19.90 13.78
C GLU A 37 3.80 -20.45 12.38
N ASP A 38 3.33 -21.68 12.29
CA ASP A 38 2.90 -22.30 11.03
C ASP A 38 1.76 -21.54 10.38
N GLY A 39 0.76 -21.12 11.17
CA GLY A 39 -0.35 -20.29 10.68
C GLY A 39 0.13 -18.95 10.12
N LEU A 40 1.06 -18.29 10.81
CA LEU A 40 1.67 -17.04 10.37
C LEU A 40 2.48 -17.24 9.09
N ARG A 41 3.27 -18.31 9.01
CA ARG A 41 4.07 -18.64 7.83
C ARG A 41 3.19 -18.84 6.59
N ASN A 42 2.14 -19.66 6.72
CA ASN A 42 1.20 -19.91 5.64
C ASN A 42 0.50 -18.63 5.16
N LEU A 43 0.13 -17.73 6.08
CA LEU A 43 -0.47 -16.45 5.74
C LEU A 43 0.48 -15.56 4.93
N LEU A 44 1.75 -15.50 5.34
CA LEU A 44 2.77 -14.74 4.63
C LEU A 44 3.02 -15.29 3.23
N ASP A 45 3.17 -16.61 3.10
CA ASP A 45 3.37 -17.27 1.80
C ASP A 45 2.17 -17.02 0.86
N LEU A 46 0.94 -17.11 1.36
CA LEU A 46 -0.27 -16.77 0.60
C LEU A 46 -0.27 -15.30 0.14
N MET A 47 0.11 -14.37 1.02
CA MET A 47 0.18 -12.95 0.67
C MET A 47 1.23 -12.68 -0.41
N GLU A 48 2.37 -13.37 -0.35
CA GLU A 48 3.42 -13.28 -1.35
C GLU A 48 2.94 -13.79 -2.70
N GLU A 49 2.30 -14.97 -2.75
CA GLU A 49 1.72 -15.50 -3.99
C GLU A 49 0.70 -14.55 -4.61
N LEU A 50 -0.17 -13.94 -3.80
CA LEU A 50 -1.16 -12.99 -4.29
C LEU A 50 -0.51 -11.73 -4.88
N ARG A 51 0.55 -11.24 -4.25
CA ARG A 51 1.34 -10.11 -4.76
C ARG A 51 2.03 -10.46 -6.07
N GLU A 52 2.64 -11.63 -6.17
CA GLU A 52 3.29 -12.09 -7.40
C GLU A 52 2.28 -12.22 -8.55
N LYS A 53 1.14 -12.87 -8.30
CA LYS A 53 0.05 -12.98 -9.27
C LYS A 53 -0.46 -11.61 -9.73
N ALA A 54 -0.57 -10.65 -8.81
CA ALA A 54 -0.93 -9.28 -9.16
C ALA A 54 0.15 -8.58 -10.00
N ALA A 55 1.42 -8.73 -9.64
CA ALA A 55 2.56 -8.16 -10.38
C ALA A 55 2.62 -8.70 -11.81
N ILE A 56 2.43 -10.00 -12.02
CA ILE A 56 2.37 -10.63 -13.34
C ILE A 56 1.24 -10.01 -14.18
N LYS A 57 0.03 -9.84 -13.61
CA LYS A 57 -1.10 -9.23 -14.32
C LYS A 57 -0.81 -7.78 -14.73
N VAL A 58 -0.22 -6.99 -13.83
CA VAL A 58 0.16 -5.60 -14.11
C VAL A 58 1.21 -5.54 -15.21
N ALA A 59 2.27 -6.36 -15.12
CA ALA A 59 3.31 -6.42 -16.13
C ALA A 59 2.76 -6.84 -17.51
N ALA A 60 1.89 -7.85 -17.56
CA ALA A 60 1.24 -8.29 -18.79
C ALA A 60 0.37 -7.19 -19.41
N TYR A 61 -0.37 -6.44 -18.58
CA TYR A 61 -1.17 -5.31 -19.03
C TYR A 61 -0.29 -4.18 -19.59
N GLN A 62 0.75 -3.77 -18.84
CA GLN A 62 1.70 -2.74 -19.29
C GLN A 62 2.37 -3.14 -20.61
N GLN A 63 2.77 -4.41 -20.75
CA GLN A 63 3.37 -4.91 -21.98
C GLN A 63 2.39 -4.87 -23.16
N ARG A 64 1.11 -5.21 -22.95
CA ARG A 64 0.08 -5.10 -23.99
C ARG A 64 -0.11 -3.65 -24.44
N VAL A 65 -0.23 -2.72 -23.50
CA VAL A 65 -0.41 -1.29 -23.79
C VAL A 65 0.81 -0.74 -24.54
N SER A 66 2.01 -1.05 -24.06
CA SER A 66 3.27 -0.65 -24.70
C SER A 66 3.38 -1.18 -26.14
N ARG A 67 3.09 -2.46 -26.37
CA ARG A 67 3.09 -3.05 -27.72
C ARG A 67 2.09 -2.39 -28.66
N TYR A 68 0.88 -2.10 -28.18
CA TYR A 68 -0.14 -1.41 -28.97
C TYR A 68 0.32 -0.02 -29.39
N TYR A 69 0.81 0.78 -28.43
CA TYR A 69 1.31 2.12 -28.69
C TYR A 69 2.52 2.11 -29.65
N ASN A 70 3.51 1.26 -29.38
CA ASN A 70 4.72 1.16 -30.19
C ASN A 70 4.46 0.67 -31.62
N LYS A 71 3.37 -0.09 -31.86
CA LYS A 71 2.96 -0.47 -33.22
C LYS A 71 2.41 0.73 -34.00
N MET A 72 1.78 1.70 -33.33
CA MET A 72 1.15 2.85 -33.96
C MET A 72 2.11 4.04 -34.14
N VAL A 73 3.15 4.12 -33.31
CA VAL A 73 4.15 5.18 -33.41
C VAL A 73 5.21 4.80 -34.43
N ASN A 74 5.50 5.71 -35.37
CA ASN A 74 6.67 5.63 -36.22
C ASN A 74 7.86 6.29 -35.50
N PRO A 75 8.89 5.53 -35.06
CA PRO A 75 10.03 6.09 -34.35
C PRO A 75 10.79 7.05 -35.26
N ARG A 76 10.87 8.33 -34.88
CA ARG A 76 11.68 9.33 -35.58
C ARG A 76 12.85 9.73 -34.68
N PRO A 77 14.02 9.08 -34.81
CA PRO A 77 15.18 9.42 -33.99
C PRO A 77 15.61 10.86 -34.26
N LEU A 78 15.86 11.60 -33.19
CA LEU A 78 16.32 12.99 -33.27
C LEU A 78 17.83 13.00 -33.52
N LYS A 79 18.26 13.88 -34.41
CA LYS A 79 19.68 14.13 -34.70
C LYS A 79 20.07 15.49 -34.14
N GLU A 80 21.32 15.62 -33.69
CA GLU A 80 21.88 16.90 -33.30
C GLU A 80 21.79 17.89 -34.48
N GLY A 81 21.36 19.13 -34.20
CA GLY A 81 21.05 20.13 -35.23
C GLY A 81 19.69 19.97 -35.92
N GLY A 82 18.89 18.96 -35.58
CA GLY A 82 17.52 18.79 -36.08
C GLY A 82 16.52 19.71 -35.37
N LEU A 83 15.76 20.48 -36.15
CA LEU A 83 14.65 21.28 -35.62
C LEU A 83 13.45 20.37 -35.32
N VAL A 84 12.90 20.52 -34.11
CA VAL A 84 11.70 19.82 -33.66
C VAL A 84 10.79 20.79 -32.93
N LEU A 85 9.48 20.63 -33.12
CA LEU A 85 8.48 21.37 -32.37
C LEU A 85 8.20 20.64 -31.06
N ARG A 86 8.22 21.39 -29.96
CA ARG A 86 7.92 20.98 -28.60
C ARG A 86 6.44 21.18 -28.32
N ASN A 87 5.82 20.19 -27.70
CA ASN A 87 4.41 20.28 -27.30
C ASN A 87 4.25 21.28 -26.15
N THR A 88 3.54 22.39 -26.37
CA THR A 88 3.37 23.48 -25.41
C THR A 88 2.59 23.05 -24.17
N THR A 89 1.71 22.04 -24.27
CA THR A 89 0.95 21.53 -23.11
C THR A 89 1.83 20.79 -22.10
N ILE A 90 2.98 20.28 -22.54
CA ILE A 90 3.98 19.66 -21.65
C ILE A 90 4.85 20.74 -21.00
N VAL A 91 5.07 21.86 -21.70
CA VAL A 91 5.90 22.98 -21.23
C VAL A 91 5.18 23.85 -20.20
N ASP A 92 3.89 24.11 -20.46
CA ASP A 92 3.02 24.88 -19.57
C ASP A 92 1.74 24.06 -19.28
N PRO A 93 1.80 23.14 -18.30
CA PRO A 93 0.65 22.34 -17.91
C PRO A 93 -0.46 23.16 -17.26
N THR A 94 -0.10 24.33 -16.72
CA THR A 94 -1.02 25.25 -16.04
C THR A 94 -1.90 26.05 -17.01
N GLY A 95 -1.63 25.95 -18.32
CA GLY A 95 -2.49 26.54 -19.35
C GLY A 95 -2.55 28.06 -19.28
N THR A 96 -1.43 28.71 -18.93
CA THR A 96 -1.35 30.17 -18.89
C THR A 96 -1.53 30.80 -20.27
N ARG A 97 -1.36 29.98 -21.33
CA ARG A 97 -1.64 30.31 -22.73
C ARG A 97 -3.13 30.31 -23.05
N GLY A 98 -3.58 31.35 -23.75
CA GLY A 98 -4.98 31.49 -24.17
C GLY A 98 -5.44 30.35 -25.10
N LYS A 99 -6.76 30.12 -25.16
CA LYS A 99 -7.42 29.05 -25.93
C LYS A 99 -7.04 28.95 -27.41
N LEU A 100 -6.47 30.01 -28.00
CA LEU A 100 -6.06 30.10 -29.41
C LEU A 100 -4.54 30.00 -29.60
N SER A 101 -3.79 29.67 -28.55
CA SER A 101 -2.34 29.56 -28.64
C SER A 101 -1.94 28.27 -29.37
N PRO A 102 -0.80 28.26 -30.10
CA PRO A 102 -0.30 27.05 -30.74
C PRO A 102 -0.02 25.93 -29.72
N ASN A 103 -0.37 24.69 -30.10
CA ASN A 103 -0.07 23.49 -29.31
C ASN A 103 1.40 23.05 -29.44
N TRP A 104 2.16 23.67 -30.35
CA TRP A 104 3.52 23.29 -30.71
C TRP A 104 4.39 24.55 -30.87
N GLU A 105 5.61 24.51 -30.34
CA GLU A 105 6.64 25.56 -30.47
C GLU A 105 8.00 25.00 -30.82
#